data_AF-G4QKZ0-F1
#
_entry.id   AF-G4QKZ0-F1
#
_cell.length_a   1.000
_cell.length_b   1.000
_cell.length_c   1.000
_cell.angle_alpha   90.00
_cell.angle_beta   90.00
_cell.angle_gamma   90.00
#
_symmetry.space_group_name_H-M   'P 1'
#
loop_
_entity.id
_entity.type
_entity.pdbx_description
1 polymer ?
#
loop_
_entity_poly.entity_id
_entity_poly.type
_entity_poly.pdbx_seq_one_letter_code
_entity_poly.pdbx_strand_id
1 'polypeptide(L)'
;MFSQLVIEKIGYYVYLLQDPRDNTVFYVGKGFGNRVFQHQKGETIGARESDKISKIDEIKTQGYSVKHQIIRHGLSEEVAFEIEASLIDFIGMKNLLNLQSGHYSSDFGIKSSDEIMALYEAEPLNTELPVLLININRGYRRDMTVDDIYQATRMSWVLGKRKNNAKYAISTYRGLTREVFEINDWFSNDVDGKPRWGFNGQIAKEVIRNELRHKDISDLFRRGAANPVKYVNC
;
A
#
# COMPACT_ATOMS: atom_id res chain seq x y z
N MET A 1 -35.12 0.40 -6.29
CA MET A 1 -35.09 1.72 -5.64
C MET A 1 -35.72 1.59 -4.26
N PHE A 2 -35.25 2.35 -3.26
CA PHE A 2 -35.86 2.39 -1.93
C PHE A 2 -37.12 3.26 -1.92
N SER A 3 -38.04 2.95 -1.00
CA SER A 3 -39.19 3.80 -0.70
C SER A 3 -38.79 5.03 0.11
N GLN A 4 -39.64 6.06 0.11
CA GLN A 4 -39.41 7.29 0.86
C GLN A 4 -39.17 7.02 2.37
N LEU A 5 -39.97 6.13 2.97
CA LEU A 5 -39.81 5.71 4.36
C LEU A 5 -38.45 5.08 4.66
N VAL A 6 -37.87 4.36 3.69
CA VAL A 6 -36.53 3.78 3.85
C VAL A 6 -35.48 4.87 3.73
N ILE A 7 -35.60 5.77 2.75
CA ILE A 7 -34.64 6.88 2.55
C ILE A 7 -34.55 7.74 3.80
N GLU A 8 -35.68 8.03 4.45
CA GLU A 8 -35.72 8.84 5.68
C GLU A 8 -35.07 8.16 6.90
N LYS A 9 -34.99 6.83 6.91
CA LYS A 9 -34.51 6.05 8.07
C LYS A 9 -33.15 5.40 7.88
N ILE A 10 -32.74 5.14 6.64
CA ILE A 10 -31.57 4.30 6.34
C ILE A 10 -30.25 4.96 6.73
N GLY A 11 -30.20 6.29 6.86
CA GLY A 11 -28.97 7.04 7.11
C GLY A 11 -27.93 6.83 6.01
N TYR A 12 -26.65 7.11 6.30
CA TYR A 12 -25.58 6.65 5.41
C TYR A 12 -25.39 5.13 5.58
N TYR A 13 -24.93 4.50 4.50
CA TYR A 13 -24.73 3.07 4.45
C TYR A 13 -23.56 2.71 3.53
N VAL A 14 -23.00 1.51 3.71
CA VAL A 14 -21.97 0.93 2.84
C VAL A 14 -22.55 -0.28 2.14
N TYR A 15 -22.26 -0.41 0.85
CA TYR A 15 -22.84 -1.42 -0.03
C TYR A 15 -21.80 -2.07 -0.95
N LEU A 16 -22.13 -3.26 -1.42
CA LEU A 16 -21.40 -4.01 -2.44
C LEU A 16 -22.25 -4.16 -3.70
N LEU A 17 -21.60 -4.16 -4.86
CA LEU A 17 -22.17 -4.68 -6.09
C LEU A 17 -21.51 -6.01 -6.43
N GLN A 18 -22.33 -7.02 -6.69
CA GLN A 18 -21.92 -8.38 -6.96
C GLN A 18 -22.43 -8.86 -8.31
N ASP A 19 -21.58 -9.62 -8.99
CA ASP A 19 -21.97 -10.37 -10.17
C ASP A 19 -22.81 -11.58 -9.72
N PRO A 20 -24.07 -11.70 -10.16
CA PRO A 20 -24.95 -12.78 -9.70
C PRO A 20 -24.52 -14.17 -10.17
N ARG A 21 -23.63 -14.26 -11.18
CA ARG A 21 -23.21 -15.52 -11.81
C ARG A 21 -22.24 -16.31 -10.93
N ASP A 22 -21.36 -15.62 -10.21
CA ASP A 22 -20.30 -16.20 -9.37
C ASP A 22 -20.22 -15.58 -7.96
N ASN A 23 -21.04 -14.58 -7.67
CA ASN A 23 -21.04 -13.76 -6.45
C ASN A 23 -19.75 -12.93 -6.24
N THR A 24 -18.97 -12.72 -7.30
CA THR A 24 -17.77 -11.88 -7.24
C THR A 24 -18.18 -10.44 -6.93
N VAL A 25 -17.59 -9.87 -5.88
CA VAL A 25 -17.72 -8.46 -5.54
C VAL A 25 -16.81 -7.65 -6.45
N PHE A 26 -17.39 -6.76 -7.26
CA PHE A 26 -16.61 -5.93 -8.18
C PHE A 26 -16.63 -4.43 -7.83
N TYR A 27 -17.43 -4.04 -6.83
CA TYR A 27 -17.51 -2.66 -6.36
C TYR A 27 -17.91 -2.58 -4.88
N VAL A 28 -17.26 -1.69 -4.15
CA VAL A 28 -17.63 -1.26 -2.80
C VAL A 28 -17.99 0.22 -2.87
N GLY A 29 -19.05 0.65 -2.21
CA GLY A 29 -19.39 2.07 -2.16
C GLY A 29 -20.07 2.47 -0.87
N LYS A 30 -19.92 3.74 -0.47
CA LYS A 30 -20.82 4.38 0.50
C LYS A 30 -21.94 5.13 -0.21
N GLY A 31 -23.10 5.23 0.44
CA GLY A 31 -24.16 6.07 -0.05
C GLY A 31 -25.25 6.45 0.93
N PHE A 32 -26.13 7.31 0.44
CA PHE A 32 -27.30 7.84 1.13
C PHE A 32 -28.50 7.80 0.17
N GLY A 33 -29.69 7.58 0.71
CA GLY A 33 -30.91 7.43 -0.09
C GLY A 33 -30.78 6.36 -1.17
N ASN A 34 -30.99 6.73 -2.43
CA ASN A 34 -31.02 5.79 -3.56
C ASN A 34 -29.66 5.57 -4.26
N ARG A 35 -28.55 6.06 -3.70
CA ARG A 35 -27.23 6.03 -4.35
C ARG A 35 -26.79 4.65 -4.81
N VAL A 36 -27.17 3.59 -4.09
CA VAL A 36 -26.84 2.20 -4.46
C VAL A 36 -27.43 1.82 -5.83
N PHE A 37 -28.53 2.45 -6.23
CA PHE A 37 -29.19 2.23 -7.51
C PHE A 37 -28.79 3.27 -8.59
N GLN A 38 -28.03 4.31 -8.24
CA GLN A 38 -27.73 5.47 -9.11
C GLN A 38 -26.71 5.18 -10.24
N HIS A 39 -26.60 3.93 -10.70
CA HIS A 39 -25.71 3.54 -11.79
C HIS A 39 -26.45 2.95 -13.00
N GLN A 40 -27.79 3.04 -13.01
CA GLN A 40 -28.60 2.66 -14.18
C GLN A 40 -28.76 3.78 -15.21
N LYS A 41 -28.36 5.02 -14.91
CA LYS A 41 -28.46 6.17 -15.82
C LYS A 41 -27.05 6.73 -16.04
N GLY A 42 -26.51 6.47 -17.22
CA GLY A 42 -25.13 6.81 -17.58
C GLY A 42 -24.90 8.32 -17.61
N GLU A 43 -24.04 8.80 -16.73
CA GLU A 43 -23.25 10.00 -16.93
C GLU A 43 -21.82 9.63 -16.52
N THR A 44 -20.90 9.71 -17.48
CA THR A 44 -19.53 9.22 -17.35
C THR A 44 -18.59 10.36 -16.98
N ILE A 45 -17.90 10.26 -15.85
CA ILE A 45 -16.73 11.10 -15.54
C ILE A 45 -15.54 10.16 -15.21
N GLY A 46 -14.90 9.64 -16.27
CA GLY A 46 -13.56 9.02 -16.18
C GLY A 46 -13.46 7.54 -16.61
N ALA A 47 -12.23 7.09 -16.84
CA ALA A 47 -11.92 5.78 -17.46
C ALA A 47 -12.35 4.55 -16.62
N ARG A 48 -12.20 4.56 -15.29
CA ARG A 48 -12.67 3.43 -14.43
C ARG A 48 -14.16 3.47 -14.13
N GLU A 49 -14.81 4.62 -14.28
CA GLU A 49 -16.27 4.68 -14.25
C GLU A 49 -16.86 3.94 -15.45
N SER A 50 -16.16 4.01 -16.60
CA SER A 50 -16.44 3.17 -17.76
C SER A 50 -16.34 1.67 -17.42
N ASP A 51 -15.28 1.21 -16.74
CA ASP A 51 -15.12 -0.22 -16.43
C ASP A 51 -16.26 -0.77 -15.55
N LYS A 52 -16.67 -0.02 -14.53
CA LYS A 52 -17.82 -0.34 -13.68
C LYS A 52 -19.11 -0.43 -14.50
N ILE A 53 -19.38 0.57 -15.36
CA ILE A 53 -20.58 0.59 -16.22
C ILE A 53 -20.55 -0.58 -17.20
N SER A 54 -19.40 -0.83 -17.84
CA SER A 54 -19.21 -1.97 -18.74
C SER A 54 -19.50 -3.30 -18.05
N LYS A 55 -19.06 -3.49 -16.80
CA LYS A 55 -19.37 -4.71 -16.04
C LYS A 55 -20.86 -4.86 -15.74
N ILE A 56 -21.52 -3.76 -15.37
CA ILE A 56 -22.97 -3.74 -15.11
C ILE A 56 -23.74 -4.08 -16.40
N ASP A 57 -23.34 -3.52 -17.54
CA ASP A 57 -24.00 -3.76 -18.83
C ASP A 57 -23.70 -5.17 -19.38
N GLU A 58 -22.51 -5.71 -19.15
CA GLU A 58 -22.19 -7.12 -19.43
C GLU A 58 -23.14 -8.07 -18.69
N ILE A 59 -23.37 -7.82 -17.39
CA ILE A 59 -24.30 -8.63 -16.58
C ILE A 59 -25.74 -8.52 -17.13
N LYS A 60 -26.18 -7.30 -17.48
CA LYS A 60 -27.54 -7.06 -18.02
C LYS A 60 -27.77 -7.67 -19.38
N THR A 61 -26.81 -7.58 -20.30
CA THR A 61 -26.94 -8.13 -21.66
C THR A 61 -27.09 -9.66 -21.66
N GLN A 62 -26.61 -10.33 -20.61
CA GLN A 62 -26.81 -11.76 -20.38
C GLN A 62 -28.12 -12.09 -19.64
N GLY A 63 -29.01 -11.11 -19.45
CA GLY A 63 -30.31 -11.29 -18.80
C GLY A 63 -30.27 -11.32 -17.26
N TYR A 64 -29.12 -11.02 -16.65
CA TYR A 64 -28.97 -10.97 -15.20
C TYR A 64 -29.13 -9.55 -14.65
N SER A 65 -29.32 -9.44 -13.34
CA SER A 65 -29.33 -8.16 -12.63
C SER A 65 -28.26 -8.13 -11.55
N VAL A 66 -27.54 -7.02 -11.47
CA VAL A 66 -26.49 -6.81 -10.46
C VAL A 66 -27.10 -6.94 -9.06
N LYS A 67 -26.47 -7.77 -8.22
CA LYS A 67 -26.86 -7.90 -6.81
C LYS A 67 -26.34 -6.71 -6.03
N HIS A 68 -27.24 -6.06 -5.31
CA HIS A 68 -26.92 -4.93 -4.43
C HIS A 68 -27.02 -5.42 -2.99
N GLN A 69 -25.92 -5.37 -2.23
CA GLN A 69 -25.90 -5.83 -0.84
C GLN A 69 -25.51 -4.68 0.09
N ILE A 70 -26.36 -4.38 1.07
CA ILE A 70 -26.05 -3.40 2.11
C ILE A 70 -25.29 -4.12 3.23
N ILE A 71 -24.07 -3.67 3.52
CA ILE A 71 -23.19 -4.28 4.54
C ILE A 71 -23.49 -3.69 5.93
N ARG A 72 -23.63 -2.37 5.99
CA ARG A 72 -24.00 -1.60 7.19
C ARG A 72 -24.82 -0.38 6.80
N HIS A 73 -25.77 0.02 7.63
CA HIS A 73 -26.65 1.18 7.44
C HIS A 73 -26.91 1.88 8.78
N GLY A 74 -27.57 3.04 8.74
CA GLY A 74 -27.84 3.87 9.92
C GLY A 74 -26.60 4.62 10.41
N LEU A 75 -25.63 4.86 9.52
CA LEU A 75 -24.34 5.44 9.85
C LEU A 75 -24.36 6.96 9.68
N SER A 76 -23.40 7.62 10.32
CA SER A 76 -22.95 8.95 9.87
C SER A 76 -22.11 8.81 8.59
N GLU A 77 -21.89 9.92 7.89
CA GLU A 77 -21.08 9.90 6.66
C GLU A 77 -19.63 9.49 6.93
N GLU A 78 -19.05 9.98 8.03
CA GLU A 78 -17.67 9.73 8.44
C GLU A 78 -17.47 8.23 8.74
N VAL A 79 -18.39 7.63 9.49
CA VAL A 79 -18.32 6.19 9.80
C VAL A 79 -18.50 5.34 8.53
N ALA A 80 -19.43 5.72 7.65
CA ALA A 80 -19.61 5.02 6.38
C ALA A 80 -18.36 5.12 5.49
N PHE A 81 -17.65 6.25 5.54
CA PHE A 81 -16.40 6.46 4.83
C PHE A 81 -15.26 5.56 5.33
N GLU A 82 -15.07 5.46 6.65
CA GLU A 82 -14.04 4.56 7.22
C GLU A 82 -14.32 3.08 6.95
N ILE A 83 -15.59 2.67 7.01
CA ILE A 83 -16.00 1.30 6.68
C ILE A 83 -15.80 0.99 5.19
N GLU A 84 -16.14 1.93 4.30
CA GLU A 84 -15.89 1.80 2.86
C GLU A 84 -14.40 1.62 2.59
N ALA A 85 -13.54 2.47 3.16
CA ALA A 85 -12.10 2.37 3.01
C ALA A 85 -11.56 1.02 3.50
N SER A 86 -12.03 0.56 4.67
CA SER A 86 -11.63 -0.73 5.26
C SER A 86 -12.03 -1.93 4.38
N LEU A 87 -13.22 -1.90 3.80
CA LEU A 87 -13.69 -2.97 2.91
C LEU A 87 -12.96 -2.99 1.56
N ILE A 88 -12.65 -1.82 1.01
CA ILE A 88 -11.83 -1.70 -0.21
C ILE A 88 -10.44 -2.30 0.03
N ASP A 89 -9.82 -1.96 1.16
CA ASP A 89 -8.52 -2.50 1.55
C ASP A 89 -8.58 -4.03 1.73
N PHE A 90 -9.63 -4.55 2.39
CA PHE A 90 -9.79 -5.98 2.67
C PHE A 90 -10.04 -6.82 1.41
N ILE A 91 -10.95 -6.38 0.53
CA ILE A 91 -11.29 -7.09 -0.71
C ILE A 91 -10.16 -6.97 -1.74
N GLY A 92 -9.40 -5.87 -1.67
CA GLY A 92 -8.23 -5.62 -2.50
C GLY A 92 -8.56 -5.00 -3.86
N MET A 93 -7.73 -4.05 -4.29
CA MET A 93 -7.90 -3.29 -5.54
C MET A 93 -7.89 -4.14 -6.81
N LYS A 94 -7.33 -5.35 -6.79
CA LYS A 94 -7.36 -6.26 -7.95
C LYS A 94 -8.77 -6.78 -8.25
N ASN A 95 -9.63 -6.84 -7.23
CA ASN A 95 -10.99 -7.35 -7.33
C ASN A 95 -12.03 -6.23 -7.52
N LEU A 96 -11.63 -4.95 -7.38
CA LEU A 96 -12.56 -3.82 -7.33
C LEU A 96 -12.29 -2.80 -8.45
N LEU A 97 -13.38 -2.31 -9.06
CA LEU A 97 -13.35 -1.30 -10.13
C LEU A 97 -13.42 0.15 -9.58
N ASN A 98 -13.12 0.36 -8.29
CA ASN A 98 -13.23 1.65 -7.63
C ASN A 98 -12.29 2.72 -8.26
N LEU A 99 -12.82 3.94 -8.48
CA LEU A 99 -12.07 5.09 -9.05
C LEU A 99 -10.95 5.57 -8.10
N GLN A 100 -11.24 5.56 -6.81
CA GLN A 100 -10.39 6.10 -5.76
C GLN A 100 -9.90 4.92 -4.92
N SER A 101 -8.58 4.70 -4.91
CA SER A 101 -7.96 3.94 -3.82
C SER A 101 -8.33 4.67 -2.53
N GLY A 102 -8.74 3.95 -1.49
CA GLY A 102 -9.15 4.56 -0.23
C GLY A 102 -8.13 5.63 0.15
N HIS A 103 -8.58 6.88 0.24
CA HIS A 103 -7.73 8.06 0.45
C HIS A 103 -6.82 7.95 1.69
N TYR A 104 -7.11 6.98 2.57
CA TYR A 104 -6.42 6.69 3.83
C TYR A 104 -5.69 5.33 3.87
N SER A 105 -5.66 4.57 2.77
CA SER A 105 -4.98 3.26 2.71
C SER A 105 -3.48 3.35 3.04
N SER A 106 -2.89 4.55 2.92
CA SER A 106 -1.50 4.79 3.29
C SER A 106 -1.30 4.83 4.80
N ASP A 107 -2.10 5.62 5.52
CA ASP A 107 -1.78 6.00 6.90
C ASP A 107 -2.47 5.04 7.88
N PHE A 108 -3.77 4.76 7.69
CA PHE A 108 -4.58 3.91 8.58
C PHE A 108 -5.07 2.60 7.96
N GLY A 109 -4.76 2.33 6.68
CA GLY A 109 -5.10 1.07 6.02
C GLY A 109 -4.36 -0.16 6.57
N ILE A 110 -4.66 -1.35 6.02
CA ILE A 110 -4.17 -2.66 6.51
C ILE A 110 -2.66 -2.66 6.82
N LYS A 111 -2.29 -3.11 8.01
CA LYS A 111 -0.91 -3.36 8.46
C LYS A 111 -0.86 -4.67 9.25
N SER A 112 0.28 -5.35 9.24
CA SER A 112 0.48 -6.47 10.17
C SER A 112 0.58 -5.98 11.61
N SER A 113 0.42 -6.88 12.58
CA SER A 113 0.67 -6.56 14.00
C SER A 113 2.08 -5.99 14.20
N ASP A 114 3.07 -6.57 13.54
CA ASP A 114 4.47 -6.13 13.63
C ASP A 114 4.68 -4.74 13.02
N GLU A 115 3.95 -4.40 11.96
CA GLU A 115 3.98 -3.06 11.39
C GLU A 115 3.30 -2.01 12.26
N ILE A 116 2.24 -2.40 12.99
CA ILE A 116 1.57 -1.53 13.96
C ILE A 116 2.47 -1.33 15.18
N MET A 117 3.06 -2.39 15.72
CA MET A 117 4.06 -2.31 16.78
C MET A 117 5.24 -1.44 16.33
N ALA A 118 5.79 -1.66 15.14
CA ALA A 118 6.82 -0.78 14.59
C ALA A 118 6.34 0.67 14.43
N LEU A 119 5.11 0.92 14.01
CA LEU A 119 4.65 2.30 13.84
C LEU A 119 4.53 3.06 15.18
N TYR A 120 4.07 2.39 16.23
CA TYR A 120 3.75 3.05 17.50
C TYR A 120 4.79 2.82 18.61
N GLU A 121 5.65 1.81 18.46
CA GLU A 121 6.69 1.43 19.43
C GLU A 121 8.11 1.56 18.86
N ALA A 122 8.29 1.94 17.58
CA ALA A 122 9.62 2.05 17.01
C ALA A 122 10.47 3.05 17.80
N GLU A 123 11.45 2.49 18.50
CA GLU A 123 12.58 3.26 18.99
C GLU A 123 13.34 3.84 17.79
N PRO A 124 13.90 5.07 17.92
CA PRO A 124 14.82 5.61 16.95
C PRO A 124 15.96 4.62 16.68
N LEU A 125 16.36 4.49 15.42
CA LEU A 125 17.51 3.69 15.04
C LEU A 125 18.77 4.26 15.68
N ASN A 126 19.24 3.57 16.72
CA ASN A 126 20.51 3.84 17.38
C ASN A 126 21.39 2.59 17.29
N THR A 127 22.46 2.68 16.51
CA THR A 127 23.43 1.59 16.34
C THR A 127 24.81 2.19 16.16
N GLU A 128 25.85 1.44 16.54
CA GLU A 128 27.25 1.75 16.25
C GLU A 128 27.75 1.04 14.99
N LEU A 129 26.92 0.16 14.41
CA LEU A 129 27.27 -0.60 13.22
C LEU A 129 27.33 0.32 12.00
N PRO A 130 28.25 0.08 11.05
CA PRO A 130 28.33 0.85 9.82
C PRO A 130 27.26 0.38 8.84
N VAL A 131 26.17 1.14 8.74
CA VAL A 131 24.97 0.76 7.99
C VAL A 131 24.63 1.75 6.88
N LEU A 132 24.12 1.20 5.77
CA LEU A 132 23.58 1.93 4.63
C LEU A 132 22.06 1.78 4.59
N LEU A 133 21.33 2.84 4.92
CA LEU A 133 19.89 2.89 4.79
C LEU A 133 19.51 3.16 3.34
N ILE A 134 18.63 2.34 2.78
CA ILE A 134 18.19 2.42 1.39
C ILE A 134 16.67 2.49 1.36
N ASN A 135 16.13 3.60 0.84
CA ASN A 135 14.70 3.83 0.75
C ASN A 135 14.13 3.23 -0.53
N ILE A 136 13.24 2.24 -0.37
CA ILE A 136 12.62 1.49 -1.45
C ILE A 136 11.15 1.87 -1.67
N ASN A 137 10.72 3.06 -1.23
CA ASN A 137 9.32 3.54 -1.32
C ASN A 137 8.68 3.37 -2.70
N ARG A 138 9.44 3.53 -3.79
CA ARG A 138 8.92 3.40 -5.17
C ARG A 138 8.66 1.96 -5.59
N GLY A 139 9.40 1.00 -5.04
CA GLY A 139 9.33 -0.40 -5.43
C GLY A 139 8.61 -1.30 -4.42
N TYR A 140 8.45 -0.84 -3.17
CA TYR A 140 7.94 -1.66 -2.09
C TYR A 140 6.47 -2.06 -2.28
N ARG A 141 6.20 -3.36 -2.15
CA ARG A 141 4.84 -3.92 -2.04
C ARG A 141 4.76 -4.77 -0.78
N ARG A 142 3.56 -4.85 -0.19
CA ARG A 142 3.35 -5.58 1.07
C ARG A 142 3.50 -7.10 0.93
N ASP A 143 3.21 -7.64 -0.25
CA ASP A 143 3.33 -9.06 -0.58
C ASP A 143 4.77 -9.46 -0.97
N MET A 144 5.74 -8.56 -0.78
CA MET A 144 7.14 -8.85 -1.06
C MET A 144 7.69 -9.90 -0.10
N THR A 145 8.27 -10.94 -0.68
CA THR A 145 9.14 -11.87 0.02
C THR A 145 10.43 -11.17 0.48
N VAL A 146 11.20 -11.79 1.38
CA VAL A 146 12.52 -11.29 1.75
C VAL A 146 13.42 -11.15 0.51
N ASP A 147 13.30 -12.06 -0.46
CA ASP A 147 14.02 -12.00 -1.71
C ASP A 147 13.60 -10.80 -2.56
N ASP A 148 12.29 -10.50 -2.65
CA ASP A 148 11.81 -9.30 -3.34
C ASP A 148 12.35 -8.01 -2.70
N ILE A 149 12.37 -7.95 -1.37
CA ILE A 149 12.94 -6.83 -0.61
C ILE A 149 14.44 -6.72 -0.89
N TYR A 150 15.16 -7.84 -0.92
CA TYR A 150 16.58 -7.87 -1.28
C TYR A 150 16.82 -7.34 -2.69
N GLN A 151 16.05 -7.80 -3.69
CA GLN A 151 16.16 -7.31 -5.07
C GLN A 151 15.91 -5.80 -5.16
N ALA A 152 14.87 -5.30 -4.47
CA ALA A 152 14.56 -3.87 -4.43
C ALA A 152 15.65 -3.03 -3.74
N THR A 153 16.44 -3.65 -2.85
CA THR A 153 17.45 -2.97 -2.03
C THR A 153 18.85 -3.04 -2.65
N ARG A 154 19.18 -4.12 -3.36
CA ARG A 154 20.56 -4.41 -3.77
C ARG A 154 21.10 -3.55 -4.90
N MET A 155 20.27 -2.81 -5.63
CA MET A 155 20.64 -2.01 -6.81
C MET A 155 19.58 -0.93 -7.10
N SER A 156 19.80 0.17 -7.84
CA SER A 156 20.97 0.72 -8.54
C SER A 156 21.21 2.15 -8.02
N TRP A 157 22.11 2.31 -7.05
CA TRP A 157 22.22 3.52 -6.23
C TRP A 157 23.37 4.43 -6.63
N VAL A 158 23.23 5.75 -6.43
CA VAL A 158 24.35 6.70 -6.58
C VAL A 158 25.17 6.70 -5.29
N LEU A 159 26.26 5.94 -5.27
CA LEU A 159 27.12 5.81 -4.10
C LEU A 159 28.55 6.26 -4.40
N GLY A 160 29.16 6.94 -3.42
CA GLY A 160 30.58 7.30 -3.43
C GLY A 160 31.45 6.24 -2.77
N LYS A 161 32.73 6.58 -2.51
CA LYS A 161 33.70 5.67 -1.87
C LYS A 161 33.29 5.21 -0.46
N ARG A 162 32.50 6.03 0.27
CA ARG A 162 31.99 5.74 1.63
C ARG A 162 31.22 4.41 1.74
N LYS A 163 30.67 3.90 0.63
CA LYS A 163 30.06 2.56 0.56
C LYS A 163 30.97 1.44 1.05
N ASN A 164 32.28 1.57 0.85
CA ASN A 164 33.25 0.54 1.24
C ASN A 164 33.36 0.39 2.76
N ASN A 165 32.87 1.36 3.53
CA ASN A 165 32.85 1.29 4.99
C ASN A 165 31.55 0.69 5.51
N ALA A 166 30.49 0.60 4.69
CA ALA A 166 29.22 0.00 5.09
C ALA A 166 29.33 -1.52 5.12
N LYS A 167 28.95 -2.12 6.25
CA LYS A 167 28.88 -3.58 6.42
C LYS A 167 27.48 -4.14 6.21
N TYR A 168 26.46 -3.35 6.54
CA TYR A 168 25.06 -3.75 6.37
C TYR A 168 24.30 -2.77 5.49
N ALA A 169 23.40 -3.29 4.66
CA ALA A 169 22.39 -2.53 3.96
C ALA A 169 21.03 -2.78 4.62
N ILE A 170 20.30 -1.71 4.90
CA ILE A 170 18.97 -1.78 5.54
C ILE A 170 17.94 -1.22 4.58
N SER A 171 16.95 -2.04 4.21
CA SER A 171 15.80 -1.60 3.44
C SER A 171 14.91 -0.74 4.32
N THR A 172 14.43 0.37 3.78
CA THR A 172 13.58 1.30 4.52
C THR A 172 12.34 1.65 3.71
N TYR A 173 11.22 1.75 4.40
CA TYR A 173 9.93 2.12 3.82
C TYR A 173 9.16 2.99 4.80
N ARG A 174 8.77 4.19 4.35
CA ARG A 174 8.01 5.19 5.11
C ARG A 174 8.52 5.43 6.54
N GLY A 175 9.81 5.74 6.66
CA GLY A 175 10.40 6.11 7.95
C GLY A 175 10.74 4.95 8.87
N LEU A 176 10.56 3.70 8.43
CA LEU A 176 10.89 2.51 9.21
C LEU A 176 11.87 1.60 8.48
N THR A 177 12.76 0.96 9.24
CA THR A 177 13.60 -0.14 8.74
C THR A 177 12.76 -1.41 8.55
N ARG A 178 13.03 -2.17 7.48
CA ARG A 178 12.24 -3.34 7.06
C ARG A 178 13.02 -4.63 7.13
N GLU A 179 14.18 -4.66 6.49
CA GLU A 179 15.03 -5.84 6.44
C GLU A 179 16.51 -5.45 6.39
N VAL A 180 17.38 -6.34 6.86
CA VAL A 180 18.82 -6.09 6.99
C VAL A 180 19.61 -7.15 6.26
N PHE A 181 20.53 -6.69 5.42
CA PHE A 181 21.43 -7.54 4.63
C PHE A 181 22.88 -7.26 4.99
N GLU A 182 23.67 -8.32 5.13
CA GLU A 182 25.12 -8.21 5.18
C GLU A 182 25.66 -8.04 3.76
N ILE A 183 26.55 -7.07 3.59
CA ILE A 183 27.18 -6.73 2.31
C ILE A 183 28.46 -7.56 2.19
N ASN A 184 28.53 -8.41 1.16
CA ASN A 184 29.71 -9.21 0.88
C ASN A 184 30.67 -8.47 -0.06
N ASP A 185 30.12 -7.90 -1.14
CA ASP A 185 30.89 -7.17 -2.15
C ASP A 185 30.02 -6.15 -2.90
N TRP A 186 30.71 -5.22 -3.56
CA TRP A 186 30.10 -4.15 -4.35
C TRP A 186 30.32 -4.39 -5.84
N PHE A 187 29.28 -4.19 -6.64
CA PHE A 187 29.37 -4.16 -8.09
C PHE A 187 28.82 -2.84 -8.63
N SER A 188 29.26 -2.45 -9.83
CA SER A 188 28.74 -1.26 -10.50
C SER A 188 28.25 -1.60 -11.89
N ASN A 189 27.08 -1.06 -12.24
CA ASN A 189 26.57 -1.07 -13.60
C ASN A 189 26.60 0.36 -14.13
N ASP A 190 26.97 0.54 -15.40
CA ASP A 190 26.86 1.83 -16.06
C ASP A 190 25.39 2.08 -16.47
N VAL A 191 24.85 3.22 -16.05
CA VAL A 191 23.53 3.69 -16.48
C VAL A 191 23.68 5.15 -16.89
N ASP A 192 23.47 5.43 -18.18
CA ASP A 192 23.61 6.76 -18.80
C ASP A 192 25.01 7.38 -18.60
N GLY A 193 26.08 6.58 -18.69
CA GLY A 193 27.46 7.02 -18.53
C GLY A 193 27.84 7.32 -17.08
N LYS A 194 27.03 6.88 -16.11
CA LYS A 194 27.27 7.09 -14.68
C LYS A 194 27.22 5.75 -13.92
N PRO A 195 28.20 5.48 -13.03
CA PRO A 195 28.21 4.25 -12.27
C PRO A 195 27.05 4.24 -11.26
N ARG A 196 26.23 3.20 -11.33
CA ARG A 196 25.24 2.85 -10.32
C ARG A 196 25.72 1.64 -9.56
N TRP A 197 25.80 1.78 -8.25
CA TRP A 197 26.32 0.75 -7.38
C TRP A 197 25.19 -0.14 -6.87
N GLY A 198 25.47 -1.43 -6.88
CA GLY A 198 24.73 -2.44 -6.15
C GLY A 198 25.66 -3.27 -5.29
N PHE A 199 25.09 -4.13 -4.47
CA PHE A 199 25.85 -5.06 -3.64
C PHE A 199 25.36 -6.49 -3.80
N ASN A 200 26.28 -7.43 -3.68
CA ASN A 200 25.93 -8.82 -3.42
C ASN A 200 26.00 -9.03 -1.91
N GLY A 201 24.96 -9.64 -1.36
CA GLY A 201 24.81 -9.83 0.07
C GLY A 201 23.87 -10.98 0.38
N GLN A 202 23.63 -11.14 1.67
CA GLN A 202 22.73 -12.14 2.21
C GLN A 202 21.96 -11.55 3.38
N ILE A 203 20.89 -12.21 3.77
CA ILE A 203 20.15 -11.83 4.98
C ILE A 203 21.11 -11.81 6.18
N ALA A 204 21.08 -10.74 6.97
CA ALA A 204 21.94 -10.63 8.14
C ALA A 204 21.54 -11.66 9.21
N LYS A 205 22.46 -11.96 10.12
CA LYS A 205 22.19 -12.83 11.28
C LYS A 205 21.00 -12.29 12.09
N GLU A 206 20.22 -13.20 12.67
CA GLU A 206 19.00 -12.87 13.40
C GLU A 206 19.23 -11.85 14.52
N VAL A 207 20.33 -11.95 15.27
CA VAL A 207 20.70 -10.98 16.32
C VAL A 207 20.80 -9.55 15.77
N ILE A 208 21.43 -9.38 14.60
CA ILE A 208 21.59 -8.06 13.94
C ILE A 208 20.25 -7.58 13.40
N ARG A 209 19.43 -8.48 12.85
CA ARG A 209 18.09 -8.14 12.36
C ARG A 209 17.18 -7.67 13.49
N ASN A 210 17.22 -8.34 14.64
CA ASN A 210 16.42 -7.97 15.81
C ASN A 210 16.85 -6.61 16.38
N GLU A 211 18.14 -6.27 16.31
CA GLU A 211 18.64 -4.94 16.70
C GLU A 211 18.15 -3.83 15.76
N LEU A 212 18.16 -4.08 14.44
CA LEU A 212 18.08 -3.01 13.43
C LEU A 212 16.75 -2.94 12.66
N ARG A 213 15.89 -3.96 12.69
CA ARG A 213 14.56 -3.93 12.04
C ARG A 213 13.55 -3.17 12.88
N HIS A 214 12.52 -2.64 12.21
CA HIS A 214 11.39 -1.98 12.85
C HIS A 214 11.80 -0.76 13.72
N LYS A 215 12.90 -0.10 13.35
CA LYS A 215 13.39 1.13 14.00
C LYS A 215 12.95 2.35 13.22
N ASP A 216 12.69 3.44 13.93
CA ASP A 216 12.33 4.73 13.33
C ASP A 216 13.60 5.41 12.80
N ILE A 217 13.50 5.91 11.58
CA ILE A 217 14.58 6.64 10.90
C ILE A 217 14.10 8.02 10.44
N SER A 218 12.95 8.49 10.94
CA SER A 218 12.30 9.72 10.50
C SER A 218 13.21 10.93 10.73
N ASP A 219 13.97 10.94 11.83
CA ASP A 219 14.94 11.99 12.16
C ASP A 219 16.23 11.92 11.34
N LEU A 220 16.54 10.77 10.72
CA LEU A 220 17.76 10.58 9.93
C LEU A 220 17.63 11.14 8.50
N PHE A 221 16.39 11.20 7.98
CA PHE A 221 16.07 11.73 6.66
C PHE A 221 15.37 13.09 6.78
N ARG A 222 16.06 14.18 6.42
CA ARG A 222 15.42 15.50 6.34
C ARG A 222 14.28 15.45 5.31
N ARG A 223 13.12 16.03 5.65
CA ARG A 223 11.99 16.19 4.73
C ARG A 223 12.47 16.81 3.41
N GLY A 224 12.20 16.14 2.29
CA GLY A 224 12.62 16.59 0.95
C GLY A 224 14.02 16.14 0.51
N ALA A 225 14.71 15.27 1.25
CA ALA A 225 15.97 14.70 0.80
C ALA A 225 15.79 13.93 -0.54
N ALA A 226 16.47 14.39 -1.59
CA ALA A 226 16.38 13.81 -2.92
C ALA A 226 17.11 12.46 -3.05
N ASN A 227 18.05 12.16 -2.16
CA ASN A 227 18.82 10.93 -2.20
C ASN A 227 18.12 9.84 -1.35
N PRO A 228 17.71 8.70 -1.93
CA PRO A 228 17.08 7.61 -1.19
C PRO A 228 18.05 6.84 -0.29
N VAL A 229 19.33 7.23 -0.23
CA VAL A 229 20.35 6.51 0.54
C VAL A 229 20.94 7.38 1.65
N LYS A 230 21.18 6.78 2.83
CA LYS A 230 21.81 7.43 3.98
C LYS A 230 22.84 6.51 4.64
N TYR A 231 24.02 7.05 4.92
CA TYR A 231 25.07 6.38 5.69
C TYR A 231 24.95 6.70 7.17
N VAL A 232 25.11 5.69 8.03
CA VAL A 232 25.18 5.81 9.48
C VAL A 232 26.43 5.05 9.93
N ASN A 233 27.36 5.74 10.61
CA ASN A 233 28.66 5.22 11.09
C ASN A 233 29.60 4.60 10.05
N CYS A 234 29.40 4.91 8.77
CA CYS A 234 30.32 4.57 7.68
C CYS A 234 31.34 5.68 7.40
#